data_AF-A0A6P8Q1D1-F1
#
_entry.id   AF-A0A6P8Q1D1-F1
#
_cell.length_a   1.000
_cell.length_b   1.000
_cell.length_c   1.000
_cell.angle_alpha   90.00
_cell.angle_beta   90.00
_cell.angle_gamma   90.00
#
_symmetry.space_group_name_H-M   'P 1'
#
loop_
_entity.id
_entity.type
_entity.pdbx_description
1 polymer ?
#
loop_
_entity_poly.entity_id
_entity_poly.type
_entity_poly.pdbx_seq_one_letter_code
_entity_poly.pdbx_strand_id
1 'polypeptide(L)'
;MTKVGYIYTGCLVSMVGNNPYATSEENTQELSINAEVYSLAARKLTVVQIRSPFIKNKSRSFCQLLISWMKTNGFGRVIILSSSHAYQRDDQQLLGTSFRYLLTPALQSTVGDLMQKLNWKEMEQMVTYPGISETEKRTVIPGGGITKILYNNSCSEEIPLAVLLKFCSEGDNVPDAYALVNHLNEWLQLVQNANGDGTVIFSKWKVPSSWRLLFGSGLPPALF
;
A
#
# COMPACT_ATOMS: atom_id res chain seq x y z
N MET A 1 -12.44 -4.96 12.10
CA MET A 1 -11.97 -5.81 11.00
C MET A 1 -11.35 -7.04 11.65
N THR A 2 -11.60 -8.24 11.14
CA THR A 2 -11.15 -9.50 11.75
C THR A 2 -10.25 -10.26 10.78
N LYS A 3 -9.31 -11.06 11.32
CA LYS A 3 -8.49 -11.97 10.51
C LYS A 3 -9.37 -13.12 10.03
N VAL A 4 -9.43 -13.34 8.72
CA VAL A 4 -10.27 -14.38 8.09
C VAL A 4 -9.46 -15.48 7.42
N GLY A 5 -8.15 -15.31 7.30
CA GLY A 5 -7.27 -16.31 6.72
C GLY A 5 -5.88 -15.77 6.42
N TYR A 6 -5.16 -16.48 5.57
CA TYR A 6 -3.81 -16.13 5.14
C TYR A 6 -3.54 -16.64 3.72
N ILE A 7 -2.55 -16.04 3.06
CA ILE A 7 -2.12 -16.48 1.73
C ILE A 7 -0.97 -17.46 1.91
N TYR A 8 -1.27 -18.75 1.76
CA TYR A 8 -0.24 -19.79 1.81
C TYR A 8 0.65 -19.71 0.56
N THR A 9 1.94 -19.43 0.76
CA THR A 9 2.89 -19.26 -0.34
C THR A 9 4.33 -19.53 0.08
N GLY A 10 5.11 -20.13 -0.82
CA GLY A 10 6.57 -20.21 -0.72
C GLY A 10 7.30 -19.02 -1.35
N CYS A 11 6.61 -17.90 -1.62
CA CYS A 11 7.20 -16.72 -2.27
C CYS A 11 7.69 -15.64 -1.30
N LEU A 12 7.37 -15.78 -0.01
CA LEU A 12 7.65 -14.82 1.05
C LEU A 12 8.55 -15.48 2.09
N VAL A 13 9.44 -14.70 2.70
CA VAL A 13 10.25 -15.19 3.83
C VAL A 13 9.31 -15.64 4.96
N SER A 14 9.54 -16.83 5.50
CA SER A 14 8.73 -17.35 6.61
C SER A 14 8.92 -16.48 7.84
N MET A 15 7.80 -16.14 8.49
CA MET A 15 7.79 -15.28 9.67
C MET A 15 6.65 -15.74 10.58
N VAL A 16 6.93 -15.77 11.89
CA VAL A 16 5.93 -15.90 12.94
C VAL A 16 6.26 -14.91 14.04
N GLY A 17 5.24 -14.28 14.62
CA GLY A 17 5.40 -13.36 15.73
C GLY A 17 4.09 -13.13 16.48
N ASN A 18 4.16 -12.28 17.50
CA ASN A 18 2.99 -11.89 18.28
C ASN A 18 1.98 -11.09 17.43
N ASN A 19 0.72 -11.07 17.83
CA ASN A 19 -0.30 -10.26 17.18
C ASN A 19 0.07 -8.75 17.22
N PRO A 20 0.33 -8.12 16.06
CA PRO A 20 0.77 -6.72 16.00
C PRO A 20 -0.36 -5.73 16.31
N TYR A 21 -1.60 -6.21 16.33
CA TYR A 21 -2.82 -5.45 16.62
C TYR A 21 -3.42 -5.82 17.98
N ALA A 22 -2.66 -6.50 18.85
CA ALA A 22 -3.17 -6.90 20.16
C ALA A 22 -3.63 -5.67 20.97
N THR A 23 -4.86 -5.71 21.48
CA THR A 23 -5.49 -4.64 22.27
C THR A 23 -6.09 -5.15 23.57
N SER A 24 -6.16 -6.47 23.75
CA SER A 24 -6.78 -7.15 24.89
C SER A 24 -6.04 -8.46 25.14
N GLU A 25 -6.03 -8.96 26.37
CA GLU A 25 -5.32 -10.21 26.70
C GLU A 25 -5.75 -11.39 25.82
N GLU A 26 -7.02 -11.49 25.46
CA GLU A 26 -7.55 -12.57 24.60
C GLU A 26 -6.88 -12.62 23.22
N ASN A 27 -6.62 -11.48 22.58
CA ASN A 27 -6.04 -11.44 21.24
C ASN A 27 -4.51 -11.38 21.24
N THR A 28 -3.86 -11.33 22.40
CA THR A 28 -2.39 -11.40 22.52
C THR A 28 -1.84 -12.77 22.13
N GLN A 29 -2.63 -13.82 22.32
CA GLN A 29 -2.23 -15.21 22.04
C GLN A 29 -2.30 -15.55 20.55
N GLU A 30 -2.90 -14.68 19.73
CA GLU A 30 -2.93 -14.89 18.29
C GLU A 30 -1.53 -14.70 17.68
N LEU A 31 -1.13 -15.65 16.84
CA LEU A 31 0.09 -15.51 16.05
C LEU A 31 -0.18 -14.71 14.79
N SER A 32 0.82 -13.90 14.42
CA SER A 32 0.89 -13.22 13.14
C SER A 32 1.92 -13.87 12.23
N ILE A 33 1.57 -14.02 10.96
CA ILE A 33 2.42 -14.61 9.93
C ILE A 33 2.69 -13.64 8.78
N ASN A 34 3.44 -14.10 7.77
CA ASN A 34 3.95 -13.29 6.67
C ASN A 34 2.91 -12.66 5.74
N ALA A 35 1.77 -13.30 5.47
CA ALA A 35 0.72 -12.78 4.60
C ALA A 35 -0.68 -13.13 5.10
N GLU A 36 -1.36 -12.16 5.69
CA GLU A 36 -2.65 -12.35 6.38
C GLU A 36 -3.78 -11.63 5.67
N VAL A 37 -4.97 -12.23 5.69
CA VAL A 37 -6.18 -11.67 5.08
C VAL A 37 -7.14 -11.26 6.18
N TYR A 38 -7.54 -9.99 6.15
CA TYR A 38 -8.47 -9.39 7.08
C TYR A 38 -9.73 -8.96 6.32
N SER A 39 -10.90 -9.07 6.95
CA SER A 39 -12.16 -8.67 6.34
C SER A 39 -13.03 -7.82 7.26
N LEU A 40 -13.78 -6.91 6.65
CA LEU A 40 -14.83 -6.11 7.28
C LEU A 40 -16.08 -6.21 6.40
N ALA A 41 -16.92 -7.20 6.69
CA ALA A 41 -18.12 -7.52 5.91
C ALA A 41 -19.08 -6.31 5.77
N ALA A 42 -19.25 -5.52 6.84
CA ALA A 42 -20.09 -4.32 6.85
C ALA A 42 -19.73 -3.29 5.76
N ARG A 43 -18.48 -3.29 5.28
CA ARG A 43 -17.99 -2.40 4.22
C ARG A 43 -17.58 -3.14 2.95
N LYS A 44 -17.81 -4.46 2.86
CA LYS A 44 -17.30 -5.33 1.79
C LYS A 44 -15.80 -5.13 1.52
N LEU A 45 -15.04 -4.88 2.59
CA LEU A 45 -13.63 -4.54 2.52
C LEU A 45 -12.80 -5.75 2.93
N THR A 46 -11.83 -6.11 2.09
CA THR A 46 -10.83 -7.13 2.38
C THR A 46 -9.45 -6.50 2.26
N VAL A 47 -8.58 -6.78 3.22
CA VAL A 47 -7.21 -6.25 3.29
C VAL A 47 -6.24 -7.42 3.37
N VAL A 48 -5.24 -7.40 2.49
CA VAL A 48 -4.11 -8.31 2.55
C VAL A 48 -2.93 -7.56 3.15
N GLN A 49 -2.41 -8.06 4.27
CA GLN A 49 -1.24 -7.51 4.93
C GLN A 49 -0.03 -8.41 4.70
N ILE A 50 1.00 -7.88 4.03
CA ILE A 50 2.29 -8.55 3.83
C ILE A 50 3.29 -7.99 4.84
N ARG A 51 4.01 -8.87 5.54
CA ARG A 51 4.94 -8.51 6.63
C ARG A 51 6.39 -8.90 6.40
N SER A 52 6.64 -9.76 5.43
CA SER A 52 7.97 -10.25 5.12
C SER A 52 8.35 -9.88 3.69
N PRO A 53 9.65 -9.74 3.39
CA PRO A 53 10.11 -9.54 2.02
C PRO A 53 9.84 -10.76 1.14
N PHE A 54 9.88 -10.52 -0.17
CA PHE A 54 9.79 -11.56 -1.19
C PHE A 54 11.09 -12.34 -1.29
N ILE A 55 10.99 -13.66 -1.46
CA ILE A 55 12.13 -14.50 -1.81
C ILE A 55 12.58 -14.13 -3.23
N LYS A 56 13.90 -14.06 -3.43
CA LYS A 56 14.50 -13.72 -4.72
C LYS A 56 13.89 -14.56 -5.85
N ASN A 57 13.55 -13.90 -6.96
CA ASN A 57 12.93 -14.50 -8.15
C ASN A 57 11.51 -15.08 -7.96
N LYS A 58 10.86 -14.91 -6.79
CA LYS A 58 9.50 -15.41 -6.55
C LYS A 58 8.40 -14.36 -6.70
N SER A 59 8.76 -13.10 -6.90
CA SER A 59 7.81 -11.99 -7.08
C SER A 59 6.78 -12.24 -8.19
N ARG A 60 7.20 -12.77 -9.35
CA ARG A 60 6.29 -13.06 -10.47
C ARG A 60 5.28 -14.15 -10.11
N SER A 61 5.72 -15.23 -9.48
CA SER A 61 4.86 -16.31 -9.01
C SER A 61 3.84 -15.83 -7.98
N PHE A 62 4.26 -14.94 -7.06
CA PHE A 62 3.33 -14.34 -6.12
C PHE A 62 2.31 -13.40 -6.79
N CYS A 63 2.73 -12.61 -7.79
CA CYS A 63 1.79 -11.79 -8.56
C CYS A 63 0.74 -12.66 -9.28
N GLN A 64 1.15 -13.78 -9.89
CA GLN A 64 0.23 -14.72 -10.54
C GLN A 64 -0.77 -15.29 -9.53
N LEU A 65 -0.28 -15.74 -8.36
CA LEU A 65 -1.12 -16.20 -7.25
C LEU A 65 -2.17 -15.14 -6.86
N LEU A 66 -1.75 -13.89 -6.66
CA LEU A 66 -2.64 -12.79 -6.30
C LEU A 66 -3.68 -12.51 -7.39
N ILE A 67 -3.28 -12.47 -8.66
CA ILE A 67 -4.20 -12.27 -9.79
C ILE A 67 -5.26 -13.37 -9.80
N SER A 68 -4.85 -14.64 -9.74
CA SER A 68 -5.79 -15.77 -9.69
C SER A 68 -6.73 -15.69 -8.49
N TRP A 69 -6.21 -15.34 -7.31
CA TRP A 69 -7.03 -15.15 -6.11
C TRP A 69 -8.03 -14.01 -6.27
N MET A 70 -7.61 -12.88 -6.84
CA MET A 70 -8.49 -11.72 -7.07
C MET A 70 -9.61 -12.04 -8.05
N LYS A 71 -9.31 -12.77 -9.13
CA LYS A 71 -10.32 -13.24 -10.10
C LYS A 71 -11.32 -14.20 -9.46
N THR A 72 -10.81 -15.18 -8.72
CA THR A 72 -11.64 -16.21 -8.07
C THR A 72 -12.63 -15.60 -7.09
N ASN A 73 -12.24 -14.54 -6.37
CA ASN A 73 -13.10 -13.86 -5.39
C ASN A 73 -13.94 -12.73 -6.01
N GLY A 74 -13.72 -12.34 -7.27
CA GLY A 74 -14.52 -11.34 -7.96
C GLY A 74 -14.47 -9.94 -7.32
N PHE A 75 -13.30 -9.49 -6.85
CA PHE A 75 -13.19 -8.15 -6.27
C PHE A 75 -13.49 -7.07 -7.31
N GLY A 76 -14.54 -6.28 -7.09
CA GLY A 76 -14.96 -5.21 -8.01
C GLY A 76 -14.01 -4.00 -8.05
N ARG A 77 -13.13 -3.85 -7.06
CA ARG A 77 -12.06 -2.85 -7.04
C ARG A 77 -10.91 -3.36 -6.18
N VAL A 78 -9.69 -3.26 -6.69
CA VAL A 78 -8.47 -3.58 -5.97
C VAL A 78 -7.63 -2.31 -5.83
N ILE A 79 -7.05 -2.07 -4.65
CA ILE A 79 -6.19 -0.91 -4.42
C ILE A 79 -4.89 -1.39 -3.78
N ILE A 80 -3.76 -1.06 -4.42
CA ILE A 80 -2.42 -1.29 -3.87
C ILE A 80 -1.97 0.00 -3.20
N LEU A 81 -1.61 -0.08 -1.92
CA LEU A 81 -0.87 0.98 -1.23
C LEU A 81 0.62 0.68 -1.36
N SER A 82 1.38 1.59 -1.98
CA SER A 82 2.80 1.39 -2.26
C SER A 82 3.59 2.65 -1.95
N SER A 83 4.91 2.51 -1.94
CA SER A 83 5.85 3.62 -1.97
C SER A 83 6.80 3.51 -3.16
N SER A 84 7.55 4.59 -3.39
CA SER A 84 8.69 4.65 -4.32
C SER A 84 9.81 5.47 -3.69
N HIS A 85 11.06 5.19 -4.06
CA HIS A 85 12.21 5.94 -3.56
C HIS A 85 12.16 7.41 -3.96
N ALA A 86 12.14 8.31 -2.97
CA ALA A 86 12.09 9.75 -3.20
C ALA A 86 13.36 10.31 -3.84
N TYR A 87 14.52 9.72 -3.58
CA TYR A 87 15.81 10.15 -4.13
C TYR A 87 16.01 9.79 -5.61
N GLN A 88 15.09 9.03 -6.21
CA GLN A 88 15.09 8.70 -7.65
C GLN A 88 14.01 9.45 -8.43
N ARG A 89 13.45 10.53 -7.86
CA ARG A 89 12.49 11.40 -8.56
C ARG A 89 13.20 12.22 -9.62
N ASP A 90 12.51 12.43 -10.75
CA ASP A 90 12.92 13.44 -11.74
C ASP A 90 12.39 14.84 -11.37
N ASP A 91 12.82 15.84 -12.13
CA ASP A 91 12.45 17.25 -11.90
C ASP A 91 10.93 17.48 -11.96
N GLN A 92 10.22 16.77 -12.84
CA GLN A 92 8.76 16.87 -12.97
C GLN A 92 8.07 16.32 -11.73
N GLN A 93 8.65 15.26 -11.14
CA GLN A 93 8.16 14.64 -9.96
C GLN A 93 8.39 15.49 -8.74
N LEU A 94 9.49 16.24 -8.64
CA LEU A 94 9.81 17.13 -7.51
C LEU A 94 8.79 18.26 -7.33
N LEU A 95 8.10 18.67 -8.40
CA LEU A 95 7.07 19.70 -8.36
C LEU A 95 5.74 19.18 -7.81
N GLY A 96 5.23 19.86 -6.79
CA GLY A 96 3.92 19.61 -6.20
C GLY A 96 3.90 18.45 -5.19
N THR A 97 2.77 17.74 -5.16
CA THR A 97 2.55 16.63 -4.22
C THR A 97 3.52 15.46 -4.43
N SER A 98 3.83 14.72 -3.36
CA SER A 98 4.60 13.48 -3.40
C SER A 98 3.75 12.22 -3.64
N PHE A 99 2.42 12.39 -3.79
CA PHE A 99 1.49 11.31 -4.08
C PHE A 99 1.30 11.12 -5.58
N ARG A 100 1.21 9.85 -6.00
CA ARG A 100 0.90 9.45 -7.37
C ARG A 100 -0.12 8.34 -7.37
N TYR A 101 -0.93 8.28 -8.43
CA TYR A 101 -1.78 7.13 -8.68
C TYR A 101 -1.52 6.50 -10.05
N LEU A 102 -1.93 5.24 -10.18
CA LEU A 102 -2.06 4.54 -11.47
C LEU A 102 -3.42 3.86 -11.51
N LEU A 103 -4.08 3.87 -12.66
CA LEU A 103 -5.33 3.15 -12.88
C LEU A 103 -5.16 2.16 -14.04
N THR A 104 -5.59 0.92 -13.79
CA THR A 104 -5.76 -0.03 -14.89
C THR A 104 -6.85 0.45 -15.85
N PRO A 105 -6.80 0.07 -17.14
CA PRO A 105 -7.85 0.42 -18.10
C PRO A 105 -9.25 0.01 -17.64
N ALA A 106 -9.37 -1.15 -16.99
CA ALA A 106 -10.62 -1.69 -16.44
C ALA A 106 -11.24 -0.79 -15.34
N LEU A 107 -10.43 -0.02 -14.61
CA LEU A 107 -10.90 0.87 -13.54
C LEU A 107 -11.03 2.33 -14.02
N GLN A 108 -10.29 2.73 -15.06
CA GLN A 108 -10.22 4.10 -15.57
C GLN A 108 -11.62 4.69 -15.86
N SER A 109 -12.49 3.94 -16.51
CA SER A 109 -13.85 4.39 -16.88
C SER A 109 -14.74 4.71 -15.68
N THR A 110 -14.47 4.11 -14.52
CA THR A 110 -15.31 4.23 -13.33
C THR A 110 -14.84 5.31 -12.38
N VAL A 111 -13.52 5.56 -12.30
CA VAL A 111 -12.95 6.48 -11.30
C VAL A 111 -12.03 7.55 -11.87
N GLY A 112 -11.78 7.58 -13.19
CA GLY A 112 -10.95 8.60 -13.82
C GLY A 112 -11.45 10.02 -13.55
N ASP A 113 -12.75 10.27 -13.74
CA ASP A 113 -13.36 11.59 -13.46
C ASP A 113 -13.24 11.99 -12.00
N LEU A 114 -13.27 11.02 -11.08
CA LEU A 114 -13.11 11.28 -9.66
C LEU A 114 -11.66 11.68 -9.33
N MET A 115 -10.67 11.02 -9.93
CA MET A 115 -9.26 11.40 -9.76
C MET A 115 -8.99 12.82 -10.27
N GLN A 116 -9.61 13.19 -11.40
CA GLN A 116 -9.54 14.56 -11.93
C GLN A 116 -10.19 15.58 -10.99
N LYS A 117 -11.40 15.28 -10.47
CA LYS A 117 -12.09 16.15 -9.49
C LYS A 117 -11.30 16.35 -8.20
N LEU A 118 -10.59 15.31 -7.75
CA LEU A 118 -9.71 15.37 -6.60
C LEU A 118 -8.37 16.06 -6.88
N ASN A 119 -8.11 16.44 -8.14
CA ASN A 119 -6.84 17.01 -8.61
C ASN A 119 -5.63 16.14 -8.23
N TRP A 120 -5.80 14.82 -8.29
CA TRP A 120 -4.72 13.88 -8.02
C TRP A 120 -3.81 13.77 -9.24
N LYS A 121 -2.51 13.56 -8.99
CA LYS A 121 -1.49 13.47 -10.05
C LYS A 121 -1.25 12.01 -10.43
N GLU A 122 -1.45 11.68 -11.70
CA GLU A 122 -1.13 10.36 -12.23
C GLU A 122 0.40 10.18 -12.29
N MET A 123 0.87 8.94 -12.11
CA MET A 123 2.28 8.60 -12.20
C MET A 123 2.85 8.88 -13.60
N GLU A 124 3.88 9.71 -13.65
CA GLU A 124 4.54 10.09 -14.88
C GLU A 124 5.24 8.89 -15.55
N GLN A 125 5.25 8.87 -16.88
CA GLN A 125 6.06 7.93 -17.64
C GLN A 125 7.46 8.53 -17.85
N MET A 126 8.49 7.75 -17.50
CA MET A 126 9.88 8.16 -17.64
C MET A 126 10.45 7.63 -18.95
N VAL A 127 11.33 8.43 -19.57
CA VAL A 127 12.09 8.00 -20.75
C VAL A 127 13.07 6.90 -20.32
N THR A 128 13.08 5.79 -21.04
CA THR A 128 13.93 4.62 -20.70
C THR A 128 15.41 4.92 -20.87
N TYR A 129 15.76 5.75 -21.87
CA TYR A 129 17.14 6.13 -22.18
C TYR A 129 17.26 7.66 -22.38
N PRO A 130 17.28 8.44 -21.28
CA PRO A 130 17.42 9.89 -21.35
C PRO A 130 18.68 10.28 -22.16
N GLY A 131 18.52 11.17 -23.15
CA GLY A 131 19.62 11.64 -24.00
C GLY A 131 20.03 10.71 -25.16
N ILE A 132 19.46 9.51 -25.26
CA ILE A 132 19.71 8.58 -26.40
C ILE A 132 18.45 8.42 -27.25
N SER A 133 17.30 8.17 -26.62
CA SER A 133 16.03 7.99 -27.32
C SER A 133 14.86 8.34 -26.43
N GLU A 134 14.07 9.32 -26.85
CA GLU A 134 12.89 9.81 -26.09
C GLU A 134 11.59 9.11 -26.48
N THR A 135 11.64 8.18 -27.42
CA THR A 135 10.44 7.50 -27.94
C THR A 135 9.90 6.47 -26.96
N GLU A 136 10.77 5.80 -26.20
CA GLU A 136 10.36 4.73 -25.30
C GLU A 136 10.14 5.22 -23.87
N LYS A 137 8.87 5.47 -23.53
CA LYS A 137 8.44 5.86 -22.19
C LYS A 137 7.89 4.67 -21.43
N ARG A 138 8.26 4.54 -20.15
CA ARG A 138 7.82 3.44 -19.27
C ARG A 138 7.49 3.98 -17.89
N THR A 139 6.47 3.43 -17.26
CA THR A 139 6.22 3.65 -15.83
C THR A 139 7.33 2.96 -15.03
N VAL A 140 8.04 3.70 -14.20
CA VAL A 140 9.10 3.19 -13.33
C VAL A 140 8.69 3.46 -11.89
N ILE A 141 8.81 2.45 -11.01
CA ILE A 141 8.49 2.59 -9.59
C ILE A 141 9.67 2.05 -8.79
N PRO A 142 10.75 2.84 -8.61
CA PRO A 142 11.91 2.37 -7.88
C PRO A 142 11.59 2.03 -6.43
N GLY A 143 12.05 0.88 -5.96
CA GLY A 143 11.75 0.41 -4.61
C GLY A 143 10.30 -0.04 -4.39
N GLY A 144 9.42 0.02 -5.41
CA GLY A 144 8.01 -0.36 -5.30
C GLY A 144 7.73 -1.86 -5.21
N GLY A 145 8.74 -2.69 -4.99
CA GLY A 145 8.60 -4.15 -4.87
C GLY A 145 7.84 -4.78 -6.05
N ILE A 146 6.72 -5.45 -5.76
CA ILE A 146 5.90 -6.12 -6.77
C ILE A 146 4.92 -5.18 -7.50
N THR A 147 4.76 -3.95 -7.05
CA THR A 147 3.69 -3.03 -7.49
C THR A 147 3.64 -2.87 -9.01
N LYS A 148 4.79 -2.63 -9.66
CA LYS A 148 4.85 -2.48 -11.12
C LYS A 148 4.44 -3.78 -11.85
N ILE A 149 4.92 -4.93 -11.38
CA ILE A 149 4.60 -6.23 -11.99
C ILE A 149 3.12 -6.54 -11.82
N LEU A 150 2.59 -6.35 -10.61
CA LEU A 150 1.19 -6.61 -10.30
C LEU A 150 0.26 -5.67 -11.08
N TYR A 151 0.61 -4.40 -11.22
CA TYR A 151 -0.11 -3.43 -12.05
C TYR A 151 -0.13 -3.85 -13.53
N ASN A 152 1.02 -4.15 -14.13
CA ASN A 152 1.09 -4.56 -15.54
C ASN A 152 0.32 -5.86 -15.81
N ASN A 153 0.45 -6.84 -14.92
CA ASN A 153 -0.34 -8.08 -15.01
C ASN A 153 -1.84 -7.77 -14.86
N SER A 154 -2.22 -6.88 -13.95
CA SER A 154 -3.62 -6.46 -13.77
C SER A 154 -4.19 -5.76 -15.00
N CYS A 155 -3.40 -4.94 -15.71
CA CYS A 155 -3.81 -4.37 -16.99
C CYS A 155 -4.07 -5.45 -18.05
N SER A 156 -3.19 -6.46 -18.13
CA SER A 156 -3.30 -7.53 -19.12
C SER A 156 -4.45 -8.50 -18.82
N GLU A 157 -4.76 -8.66 -17.53
CA GLU A 157 -5.73 -9.61 -17.01
C GLU A 157 -7.09 -8.96 -16.67
N GLU A 158 -7.25 -7.68 -17.04
CA GLU A 158 -8.47 -6.86 -16.85
C GLU A 158 -8.95 -6.76 -15.40
N ILE A 159 -8.02 -6.74 -14.44
CA ILE A 159 -8.36 -6.52 -13.04
C ILE A 159 -8.62 -5.02 -12.80
N PRO A 160 -9.76 -4.61 -12.21
CA PRO A 160 -10.05 -3.22 -11.88
C PRO A 160 -9.21 -2.75 -10.69
N LEU A 161 -7.94 -2.44 -10.96
CA LEU A 161 -6.92 -2.12 -9.97
C LEU A 161 -6.48 -0.64 -10.04
N ALA A 162 -6.30 -0.04 -8.87
CA ALA A 162 -5.58 1.22 -8.68
C ALA A 162 -4.31 1.00 -7.85
N VAL A 163 -3.28 1.80 -8.10
CA VAL A 163 -2.12 1.94 -7.22
C VAL A 163 -2.19 3.34 -6.63
N LEU A 164 -2.11 3.47 -5.30
CA LEU A 164 -1.82 4.73 -4.63
C LEU A 164 -0.41 4.66 -4.07
N LEU A 165 0.40 5.65 -4.41
CA LEU A 165 1.81 5.65 -4.15
C LEU A 165 2.25 6.96 -3.51
N LYS A 166 3.17 6.87 -2.56
CA LYS A 166 3.92 8.02 -2.03
C LYS A 166 5.41 7.87 -2.31
N PHE A 167 6.05 8.93 -2.77
CA PHE A 167 7.51 9.01 -2.73
C PHE A 167 7.99 9.20 -1.29
N CYS A 168 8.83 8.29 -0.79
CA CYS A 168 9.36 8.34 0.57
C CYS A 168 10.86 8.00 0.61
N SER A 169 11.52 8.47 1.66
CA SER A 169 12.90 8.13 1.98
C SER A 169 12.92 7.07 3.09
N GLU A 170 14.06 6.41 3.28
CA GLU A 170 14.21 5.51 4.43
C GLU A 170 14.22 6.28 5.75
N GLY A 171 13.89 5.59 6.85
CA GLY A 171 13.77 6.19 8.19
C GLY A 171 12.37 6.03 8.78
N ASP A 172 11.99 6.96 9.66
CA ASP A 172 10.66 6.99 10.25
C ASP A 172 9.60 7.40 9.22
N ASN A 173 8.89 6.41 8.70
CA ASN A 173 7.84 6.56 7.71
C ASN A 173 6.43 6.51 8.33
N VAL A 174 6.30 6.66 9.66
CA VAL A 174 5.00 6.76 10.32
C VAL A 174 4.15 7.91 9.73
N PRO A 175 4.66 9.16 9.62
CA PRO A 175 3.88 10.25 9.02
C PRO A 175 3.47 9.97 7.58
N ASP A 176 4.34 9.32 6.82
CA ASP A 176 4.12 8.94 5.43
C ASP A 176 3.01 7.90 5.27
N ALA A 177 2.95 6.92 6.16
CA ALA A 177 1.87 5.94 6.22
C ALA A 177 0.52 6.61 6.53
N TYR A 178 0.51 7.54 7.49
CA TYR A 178 -0.68 8.34 7.81
C TYR A 178 -1.15 9.18 6.61
N ALA A 179 -0.22 9.84 5.93
CA ALA A 179 -0.55 10.66 4.78
C ALA A 179 -1.10 9.80 3.61
N LEU A 180 -0.55 8.61 3.37
CA LEU A 180 -1.05 7.69 2.35
C LEU A 180 -2.44 7.13 2.68
N VAL A 181 -2.72 6.75 3.94
CA VAL A 181 -4.05 6.26 4.32
C VAL A 181 -5.09 7.38 4.34
N ASN A 182 -4.70 8.62 4.67
CA ASN A 182 -5.58 9.78 4.56
C ASN A 182 -5.93 10.06 3.09
N HIS A 183 -4.95 9.99 2.20
CA HIS A 183 -5.17 10.12 0.75
C HIS A 183 -6.14 9.03 0.25
N LEU A 184 -5.97 7.77 0.66
CA LEU A 184 -6.96 6.72 0.39
C LEU A 184 -8.35 7.06 0.93
N ASN A 185 -8.44 7.66 2.12
CA ASN A 185 -9.70 8.00 2.77
C ASN A 185 -10.42 9.19 2.14
N GLU A 186 -9.71 10.12 1.50
CA GLU A 186 -10.33 11.17 0.66
C GLU A 186 -11.17 10.55 -0.46
N TRP A 187 -10.67 9.46 -1.06
CA TRP A 187 -11.39 8.72 -2.09
C TRP A 187 -12.48 7.82 -1.51
N LEU A 188 -12.14 6.95 -0.55
CA LEU A 188 -13.04 5.88 -0.11
C LEU A 188 -13.95 6.23 1.06
N GLN A 189 -13.65 7.31 1.80
CA GLN A 189 -14.41 7.75 2.98
C GLN A 189 -14.68 6.59 3.98
N LEU A 190 -13.65 5.77 4.21
CA LEU A 190 -13.70 4.60 5.09
C LEU A 190 -13.99 4.98 6.54
N VAL A 191 -13.48 6.14 6.98
CA VAL A 191 -13.70 6.71 8.30
C VAL A 191 -14.25 8.12 8.15
N GLN A 192 -15.26 8.47 8.95
CA GLN A 192 -15.94 9.76 8.86
C GLN A 192 -15.01 10.93 9.21
N ASN A 193 -15.14 12.02 8.46
CA ASN A 193 -14.56 13.30 8.78
C ASN A 193 -15.41 14.01 9.85
N ALA A 194 -15.25 13.67 11.13
CA ALA A 194 -15.90 14.38 12.24
C ALA A 194 -15.61 15.91 12.20
N ASN A 195 -16.68 16.66 11.92
CA ASN A 195 -17.08 18.05 12.18
C ASN A 195 -16.22 19.26 11.75
N GLY A 196 -16.77 20.06 10.82
CA GLY A 196 -17.16 21.48 10.98
C GLY A 196 -16.14 22.57 11.32
N ASP A 197 -15.15 22.32 12.17
CA ASP A 197 -14.38 23.38 12.87
C ASP A 197 -12.90 23.43 12.49
N GLY A 198 -12.53 22.97 11.28
CA GLY A 198 -11.23 23.26 10.68
C GLY A 198 -9.99 22.71 11.41
N THR A 199 -10.15 21.94 12.48
CA THR A 199 -9.06 21.30 13.22
C THR A 199 -8.83 19.88 12.71
N VAL A 200 -7.75 19.69 11.95
CA VAL A 200 -7.33 18.38 11.44
C VAL A 200 -6.75 17.58 12.60
N ILE A 201 -7.57 16.75 13.25
CA ILE A 201 -7.08 15.87 14.33
C ILE A 201 -6.64 14.53 13.71
N PHE A 202 -5.39 14.15 13.97
CA PHE A 202 -4.82 12.81 13.72
C PHE A 202 -5.55 11.66 14.47
N SER A 203 -6.61 11.97 15.25
CA SER A 203 -7.22 11.13 16.28
C SER A 203 -8.10 9.98 15.78
N LYS A 204 -8.18 9.71 14.47
CA LYS A 204 -9.09 8.68 13.93
C LYS A 204 -8.45 7.34 13.65
N TRP A 205 -7.22 7.34 13.15
CA TRP A 205 -6.51 6.09 12.90
C TRP A 205 -5.82 5.64 14.18
N LYS A 206 -6.10 4.40 14.58
CA LYS A 206 -5.45 3.78 15.72
C LYS A 206 -4.10 3.21 15.28
N VAL A 207 -3.04 3.61 15.96
CA VAL A 207 -1.72 3.03 15.81
C VAL A 207 -1.76 1.57 16.33
N PRO A 208 -1.20 0.60 15.60
CA PRO A 208 -1.09 -0.77 16.09
C PRO A 208 -0.15 -0.84 17.30
N SER A 209 -0.43 -1.72 18.27
CA SER A 209 0.37 -1.86 19.49
C SER A 209 1.83 -2.23 19.21
N SER A 210 2.10 -2.94 18.12
CA SER A 210 3.45 -3.23 17.62
C SER A 210 4.32 -1.98 17.37
N TRP A 211 3.75 -0.82 17.09
CA TRP A 211 4.52 0.41 16.87
C TRP A 211 5.03 1.05 18.15
N ARG A 212 4.58 0.60 19.33
CA ARG A 212 5.04 1.15 20.62
C ARG A 212 6.55 1.02 20.84
N LEU A 213 7.17 0.00 20.25
CA LEU A 213 8.59 -0.33 20.41
C LEU A 213 9.35 -0.29 19.07
N LEU A 214 8.88 0.53 18.11
CA LEU A 214 9.48 0.63 16.77
C LEU A 214 10.97 1.03 16.83
N PHE A 215 11.34 1.82 17.85
CA PHE A 215 12.72 2.25 18.14
C PHE A 215 13.34 1.49 19.33
N GLY A 216 12.81 0.31 19.66
CA GLY A 216 13.23 -0.50 20.79
C GLY A 216 12.55 -0.13 22.11
N SER A 217 12.76 -0.95 23.14
CA SER A 217 12.54 -0.53 24.53
C SER A 217 13.60 0.52 24.86
N GLY A 218 13.20 1.65 25.44
CA GLY A 218 14.09 2.76 25.76
C GLY A 218 15.39 2.31 26.45
N LEU A 219 16.42 3.16 26.38
CA LEU A 219 17.73 2.85 26.92
C LEU A 219 17.62 2.38 28.38
N PRO A 220 18.29 1.28 28.75
CA PRO A 220 18.34 0.82 30.12
C PRO A 220 18.69 1.98 31.06
N PRO A 221 17.92 2.21 32.14
CA PRO A 221 18.23 3.27 33.10
C PRO A 221 19.64 3.19 33.68
N ALA A 222 20.24 2.00 33.68
CA ALA A 222 21.62 1.76 34.11
C ALA A 222 22.72 2.35 33.20
N LEU A 223 22.37 2.91 32.03
CA LEU A 223 23.30 3.57 31.12
C LEU A 223 23.39 5.10 31.34
N PHE A 224 22.65 5.65 32.31
CA PHE A 224 22.66 7.08 32.68
C PHE A 224 22.93 7.28 34.17
#